data_AF-A0A5B7K6L2-F1
#
_entry.id   AF-A0A5B7K6L2-F1
#
_cell.length_a   1.000
_cell.length_b   1.000
_cell.length_c   1.000
_cell.angle_alpha   90.00
_cell.angle_beta   90.00
_cell.angle_gamma   90.00
#
_symmetry.space_group_name_H-M   'P 1'
#
loop_
_entity.id
_entity.type
_entity.pdbx_description
1 polymer ?
#
loop_
_entity_poly.entity_id
_entity_poly.type
_entity_poly.pdbx_seq_one_letter_code
_entity_poly.pdbx_strand_id
1 'polypeptide(L)'
;MDFVVPSDQQYGNRLENGTWTGIIAQVASREVDMSAVPVIINANRNKVVDPGFPLLSDPVVLSYIRPVQRADLAGFVKPFTFQCTRSSGQRARSVVESIAVDGDRPSSSR
;
A
#
# COMPACT_ATOMS: atom_id res chain seq x y z
N MET A 1 27.69 23.45 12.86
CA MET A 1 27.19 22.36 11.99
C MET A 1 25.76 22.23 12.41
N ASP A 2 24.89 22.86 11.65
CA ASP A 2 23.58 23.25 12.14
C ASP A 2 22.55 22.32 11.51
N PHE A 3 21.66 21.77 12.34
CA PHE A 3 20.65 20.83 11.91
C PHE A 3 19.32 21.56 11.71
N VAL A 4 18.74 21.39 10.52
CA VAL A 4 17.46 21.99 10.16
C VAL A 4 16.50 20.88 9.77
N VAL A 5 15.29 20.94 10.31
CA VAL A 5 14.19 20.04 9.92
C VAL A 5 13.37 20.75 8.84
N PRO A 6 13.17 20.13 7.66
CA PRO A 6 12.30 20.69 6.62
C PRO A 6 10.88 20.91 7.15
N SER A 7 10.30 22.06 6.85
CA SER A 7 8.94 22.43 7.29
C SER A 7 7.86 21.53 6.70
N ASP A 8 8.09 21.00 5.50
CA ASP A 8 7.15 20.13 4.78
C ASP A 8 7.32 18.64 5.11
N GLN A 9 8.41 18.26 5.80
CA GLN A 9 8.76 16.88 6.14
C GLN A 9 8.72 15.91 4.95
N GLN A 10 8.98 16.41 3.73
CA GLN A 10 8.99 15.58 2.53
C GLN A 10 10.41 15.33 2.03
N TYR A 11 10.64 14.15 1.45
CA TYR A 11 11.88 13.87 0.72
C TYR A 11 12.05 14.81 -0.47
N GLY A 12 10.97 15.03 -1.21
CA GLY A 12 10.94 15.94 -2.36
C GLY A 12 10.40 15.29 -3.62
N ASN A 13 9.46 16.00 -4.25
CA ASN A 13 8.83 15.65 -5.51
C ASN A 13 9.14 16.72 -6.56
N ARG A 14 9.19 16.30 -7.82
CA ARG A 14 9.30 17.24 -8.94
C ARG A 14 7.91 17.74 -9.29
N LEU A 15 7.75 19.06 -9.28
CA LEU A 15 6.52 19.74 -9.68
C LEU A 15 6.47 19.90 -11.21
N GLU A 16 5.28 20.21 -11.75
CA GLU A 16 5.06 20.38 -13.20
C GLU A 16 5.88 21.53 -13.79
N ASN A 17 6.12 22.58 -12.99
CA ASN A 17 6.99 23.71 -13.33
C ASN A 17 8.50 23.33 -13.36
N GLY A 18 8.84 22.09 -13.04
CA GLY A 18 10.22 21.59 -13.02
C GLY A 18 10.99 21.83 -11.73
N THR A 19 10.42 22.53 -10.74
CA THR A 19 11.05 22.75 -9.43
C THR A 19 10.88 21.54 -8.53
N TRP A 20 11.67 21.49 -7.46
CA TRP A 20 11.63 20.43 -6.46
C TRP A 20 11.03 20.95 -5.16
N THR A 21 10.48 20.04 -4.35
CA THR A 21 10.04 20.29 -2.97
C THR A 21 10.89 19.51 -1.96
N GLY A 22 10.65 19.68 -0.66
CA GLY A 22 11.27 18.87 0.39
C GLY A 22 12.78 19.05 0.53
N ILE A 23 13.40 18.02 1.10
CA ILE A 23 14.85 17.94 1.31
C ILE A 23 15.61 18.14 -0.02
N ILE A 24 15.12 17.54 -1.12
CA ILE A 24 15.77 17.69 -2.44
C ILE A 24 15.79 19.16 -2.88
N ALA A 25 14.74 19.94 -2.62
CA ALA A 25 14.73 21.36 -2.95
C ALA A 25 15.79 22.13 -2.18
N GLN A 26 15.89 21.91 -0.87
CA GLN A 26 16.83 22.61 0.02
C GLN A 26 18.28 22.31 -0.33
N VAL A 27 18.59 21.05 -0.66
CA VAL A 27 19.93 20.66 -1.12
C VAL A 27 20.22 21.28 -2.50
N ALA A 28 19.25 21.23 -3.42
CA ALA A 28 19.43 21.77 -4.77
C ALA A 28 19.55 23.32 -4.79
N SER A 29 18.86 24.02 -3.89
CA SER A 29 18.96 25.47 -3.72
C SER A 29 20.18 25.91 -2.92
N ARG A 30 20.97 24.98 -2.39
CA ARG A 30 22.11 25.21 -1.47
C ARG A 30 21.70 25.92 -0.17
N GLU A 31 20.47 25.74 0.27
CA GLU A 31 20.04 26.15 1.62
C GLU A 31 20.61 25.23 2.70
N VAL A 32 20.86 23.97 2.34
CA VAL A 32 21.56 22.98 3.18
C VAL A 32 22.64 22.29 2.36
N ASP A 33 23.74 21.91 3.02
CA ASP A 33 24.89 21.27 2.36
C ASP A 33 24.67 19.78 2.08
N MET A 34 23.92 19.08 2.94
CA MET A 34 23.65 17.65 2.82
C MET A 34 22.39 17.22 3.57
N SER A 35 21.82 16.08 3.18
CA SER A 35 20.75 15.41 3.93
C SER A 35 21.31 14.33 4.84
N ALA A 36 20.91 14.34 6.13
CA ALA A 36 21.25 13.28 7.09
C ALA A 36 20.28 12.07 7.06
N VAL A 37 19.32 12.06 6.13
CA VAL A 37 18.27 11.03 6.00
C VAL A 37 18.56 10.18 4.76
N PRO A 38 18.32 8.86 4.79
CA PRO A 38 18.45 8.03 3.59
C PRO A 38 17.45 8.47 2.51
N VAL A 39 17.97 8.87 1.36
CA VAL A 39 17.17 9.23 0.18
C VAL A 39 17.34 8.16 -0.89
N ILE A 40 16.22 7.68 -1.43
CA ILE A 40 16.24 6.73 -2.54
C ILE A 40 16.89 7.39 -3.76
N ILE A 41 17.93 6.72 -4.28
CA ILE A 41 18.63 7.10 -5.51
C ILE A 41 17.71 6.84 -6.70
N ASN A 42 17.45 7.89 -7.48
CA ASN A 42 16.59 7.84 -8.66
C ASN A 42 17.18 8.71 -9.75
N ALA A 43 17.09 8.27 -11.01
CA ALA A 43 17.54 9.00 -12.19
C ALA A 43 17.05 10.46 -12.26
N ASN A 44 15.84 10.77 -11.77
CA ASN A 44 15.36 12.15 -11.75
C ASN A 44 16.02 13.00 -10.67
N ARG A 45 16.33 12.43 -9.49
CA ARG A 45 17.02 13.13 -8.39
C ARG A 45 18.50 13.32 -8.70
N ASN A 46 19.14 12.33 -9.33
CA ASN A 46 20.55 12.39 -9.74
C ASN A 46 20.86 13.50 -10.76
N LYS A 47 19.84 14.09 -11.40
CA LYS A 47 20.01 15.24 -12.31
C LYS A 47 20.19 16.57 -11.57
N VAL A 48 19.79 16.64 -10.30
CA VAL A 48 19.77 17.89 -9.52
C VAL A 48 20.64 17.83 -8.29
N VAL A 49 20.83 16.64 -7.70
CA VAL A 49 21.68 16.43 -6.54
C VAL A 49 22.56 15.20 -6.75
N ASP A 50 23.77 15.24 -6.20
CA ASP A 50 24.66 14.08 -6.16
C ASP A 50 24.32 13.22 -4.93
N PRO A 51 23.87 11.97 -5.09
CA PRO A 51 23.57 11.08 -3.97
C PRO A 51 24.83 10.56 -3.26
N GLY A 52 26.03 10.73 -3.83
CA GLY A 52 27.26 10.15 -3.31
C GLY A 52 27.27 8.62 -3.40
N PHE A 53 27.77 7.95 -2.35
CA PHE A 53 27.88 6.50 -2.32
C PHE A 53 26.63 5.85 -1.71
N PRO A 54 26.05 4.80 -2.34
CA PRO A 54 24.91 4.10 -1.77
C PRO A 54 25.32 3.38 -0.48
N LEU A 55 24.73 3.78 0.64
CA LEU A 55 25.01 3.17 1.96
C LEU A 55 24.12 1.95 2.25
N LEU A 56 22.93 1.90 1.64
CA LEU A 56 21.92 0.87 1.89
C LEU A 56 21.30 0.40 0.58
N SER A 57 21.12 -0.91 0.43
CA SER A 57 20.51 -1.55 -0.73
C SER A 57 19.35 -2.43 -0.26
N ASP A 58 18.15 -1.85 -0.20
CA ASP A 58 16.95 -2.54 0.24
C ASP A 58 16.12 -3.02 -0.96
N PRO A 59 15.76 -4.33 -1.03
CA PRO A 59 14.85 -4.82 -2.05
C PRO A 59 13.42 -4.34 -1.77
N VAL A 60 12.68 -4.01 -2.84
CA VAL A 60 11.23 -3.74 -2.74
C VAL A 60 10.51 -5.09 -2.61
N VAL A 61 9.96 -5.36 -1.43
CA VAL A 61 9.23 -6.60 -1.13
C VAL A 61 7.75 -6.31 -0.92
N LEU A 62 6.88 -7.14 -1.51
CA LEU A 62 5.44 -7.08 -1.27
C LEU A 62 5.10 -7.74 0.07
N SER A 63 4.67 -6.92 1.02
CA SER A 63 4.13 -7.38 2.30
C SER A 63 2.61 -7.47 2.22
N TYR A 64 2.03 -8.60 2.62
CA TYR A 64 0.58 -8.78 2.72
C TYR A 64 0.23 -9.58 3.97
N ILE A 65 -0.99 -9.37 4.46
CA ILE A 65 -1.51 -10.13 5.59
C ILE A 65 -1.76 -11.57 5.12
N ARG A 66 -1.16 -12.54 5.81
CA ARG A 66 -1.40 -13.97 5.55
C ARG A 66 -2.90 -14.27 5.71
N PRO A 67 -3.60 -14.76 4.68
CA PRO A 67 -4.99 -15.16 4.83
C PRO A 67 -5.08 -16.40 5.72
N VAL A 68 -6.04 -16.38 6.66
CA VAL A 68 -6.35 -17.56 7.47
C VAL A 68 -7.28 -18.46 6.65
N GLN A 69 -6.82 -19.66 6.32
CA GLN A 69 -7.67 -20.66 5.66
C GLN A 69 -8.70 -21.17 6.67
N ARG A 70 -9.97 -20.83 6.47
CA ARG A 70 -11.10 -21.42 7.21
C ARG A 70 -11.76 -22.49 6.36
N ALA A 71 -12.10 -23.61 6.97
CA ALA A 71 -12.90 -24.63 6.31
C ALA A 71 -14.32 -24.08 6.07
N ASP A 72 -14.75 -24.09 4.81
CA ASP A 72 -16.12 -23.76 4.43
C ASP A 72 -16.87 -25.05 4.09
N LEU A 73 -17.59 -25.59 5.09
CA LEU A 73 -18.38 -26.80 4.93
C LEU A 73 -19.55 -26.60 3.95
N ALA A 74 -20.07 -25.38 3.82
CA ALA A 74 -21.10 -25.08 2.81
C ALA A 74 -20.52 -25.04 1.38
N GLY A 75 -19.19 -24.99 1.26
CA GLY A 75 -18.45 -25.07 0.01
C GLY A 75 -18.81 -26.27 -0.87
N PHE A 76 -19.17 -27.42 -0.26
CA PHE A 76 -19.56 -28.63 -1.00
C PHE A 76 -20.81 -28.45 -1.86
N VAL A 77 -21.74 -27.57 -1.47
CA VAL A 77 -23.03 -27.40 -2.15
C VAL A 77 -23.00 -26.25 -3.18
N LYS A 78 -22.03 -25.33 -3.07
CA LYS A 78 -21.85 -24.17 -3.98
C LYS A 78 -21.88 -24.51 -5.48
N PRO A 79 -21.22 -25.57 -5.98
CA PRO A 79 -21.24 -25.86 -7.42
C PRO A 79 -22.62 -26.35 -7.94
N PHE A 80 -23.50 -26.82 -7.06
CA PHE A 80 -24.82 -27.35 -7.43
C PHE A 80 -25.93 -26.29 -7.43
N THR A 81 -25.71 -25.12 -6.80
CA THR A 81 -26.69 -24.01 -6.80
C THR A 81 -26.92 -23.44 -8.20
N PHE A 82 -25.94 -23.53 -9.11
CA PHE A 82 -26.06 -23.08 -10.50
C PHE A 82 -27.15 -23.80 -11.31
N GLN A 83 -27.47 -25.06 -10.99
CA GLN A 83 -28.49 -25.82 -11.72
C GLN A 83 -29.93 -25.42 -11.33
N CYS A 84 -30.12 -24.94 -10.10
CA CYS A 84 -31.45 -24.61 -9.59
C CYS A 84 -31.99 -23.25 -10.14
N THR A 85 -31.11 -22.35 -10.60
CA THR A 85 -31.51 -21.05 -11.15
C THR A 85 -32.00 -21.14 -12.61
N ARG A 86 -31.70 -22.21 -13.35
CA ARG A 86 -32.09 -22.34 -14.76
C ARG A 86 -33.53 -22.87 -14.96
N SER A 87 -34.13 -23.51 -13.96
CA SER A 87 -35.46 -24.13 -14.07
C SER A 87 -36.56 -23.47 -13.23
N SER A 88 -36.25 -22.45 -12.43
CA SER A 88 -37.26 -21.76 -11.66
C SER A 88 -36.91 -20.29 -11.52
N GLY A 89 -37.57 -19.48 -12.36
CA GLY A 89 -37.68 -18.06 -12.14
C GLY A 89 -38.20 -17.78 -10.73
N GLN A 90 -37.51 -16.88 -10.03
CA GLN A 90 -37.97 -16.21 -8.80
C GLN A 90 -38.39 -17.14 -7.64
N ARG A 91 -37.45 -17.56 -6.78
CA ARG A 91 -37.64 -17.61 -5.30
C ARG A 91 -36.45 -18.12 -4.48
N ALA A 92 -35.32 -18.49 -5.10
CA ALA A 92 -34.19 -19.10 -4.40
C ALA A 92 -33.12 -18.12 -3.85
N ARG A 93 -33.42 -16.82 -3.68
CA ARG A 93 -32.45 -15.87 -3.10
C ARG A 93 -32.39 -15.87 -1.57
N SER A 94 -33.49 -16.25 -0.89
CA SER A 94 -33.63 -16.04 0.56
C SER A 94 -32.91 -17.05 1.47
N VAL A 95 -32.64 -18.28 1.01
CA VAL A 95 -32.16 -19.36 1.90
C VAL A 95 -30.64 -19.39 2.00
N VAL A 96 -29.91 -19.04 0.94
CA VAL A 96 -28.45 -19.04 0.95
C VAL A 96 -27.90 -17.87 1.79
N GLU A 97 -28.59 -16.73 1.75
CA GLU A 97 -28.21 -15.53 2.50
C GLU A 97 -28.38 -15.72 4.01
N SER A 98 -29.38 -16.49 4.47
CA SER A 98 -29.59 -16.77 5.90
C SER A 98 -28.56 -17.74 6.50
N ILE A 99 -27.90 -18.56 5.68
CA ILE A 99 -26.87 -19.53 6.14
C ILE A 99 -25.49 -18.86 6.18
N ALA A 100 -25.28 -17.79 5.39
CA ALA A 100 -24.02 -17.06 5.32
C ALA A 100 -23.80 -16.08 6.49
N VAL A 101 -24.85 -15.69 7.21
CA VAL A 101 -24.79 -14.64 8.25
C VAL A 101 -24.18 -15.11 9.58
N ASP A 102 -24.13 -16.42 9.86
CA ASP A 102 -23.66 -16.93 11.17
C ASP A 102 -22.13 -17.00 11.32
N GLY A 103 -21.36 -16.69 10.27
CA GLY A 103 -19.89 -16.80 10.27
C GLY A 103 -19.11 -15.52 10.60
N ASP A 104 -19.77 -14.36 10.71
CA ASP A 104 -19.09 -13.05 10.67
C ASP A 104 -19.18 -12.23 11.97
N ARG A 105 -19.29 -12.87 13.14
CA ARG A 105 -19.04 -12.15 14.41
C ARG A 105 -17.52 -12.02 14.62
N PRO A 106 -16.94 -10.80 14.62
CA PRO A 106 -15.60 -10.62 15.11
C PRO A 106 -15.61 -10.94 16.61
N SER A 107 -14.78 -11.91 17.02
CA SER A 107 -14.45 -12.12 18.42
C SER A 107 -13.81 -10.83 18.95
N SER A 108 -14.50 -10.13 19.84
CA SER A 108 -13.93 -9.00 20.56
C SER A 108 -12.69 -9.48 21.32
N SER A 109 -11.54 -8.92 20.97
CA SER A 109 -10.31 -9.06 21.73
C SER A 109 -10.47 -8.41 23.11
N ARG A 110 -10.37 -9.21 24.17
CA ARG A 110 -9.94 -8.75 25.50
C ARG A 110 -8.42 -8.84 25.58
#